data_AF-X1CZA7-F1
#
_entry.id   AF-X1CZA7-F1
#
_cell.length_a   1.000
_cell.length_b   1.000
_cell.length_c   1.000
_cell.angle_alpha   90.00
_cell.angle_beta   90.00
_cell.angle_gamma   90.00
#
_symmetry.space_group_name_H-M   'P 1'
#
loop_
_entity.id
_entity.type
_entity.pdbx_description
1 polymer ?
#
loop_
_entity_poly.entity_id
_entity_poly.type
_entity_poly.pdbx_seq_one_letter_code
_entity_poly.pdbx_strand_id
1 'polypeptide(L)'
;MKELLRNKKFRWLIIALAVTIPFLILSFFDIHAYLWIELPIFLAIIILVGRKIFLSGLKSLIKLRFSNINFLMTIAIAGALYLRQFEEAVIIVILFSIGESLEEFGIKRS
;
A
#
# COMPACT_ATOMS: atom_id res chain seq x y z
N MET A 1 -4.52 21.75 -2.26
CA MET A 1 -5.46 20.66 -2.62
C MET A 1 -5.56 20.37 -4.12
N LYS A 2 -5.94 21.32 -4.99
CA LYS A 2 -6.11 21.08 -6.45
C LYS A 2 -4.83 20.59 -7.15
N GLU A 3 -3.65 21.00 -6.67
CA GLU A 3 -2.34 20.57 -7.22
C GLU A 3 -1.99 19.12 -6.88
N LEU A 4 -2.34 18.66 -5.67
CA LEU A 4 -2.20 17.26 -5.24
C LEU A 4 -3.07 16.33 -6.09
N LEU A 5 -4.34 16.70 -6.26
CA LEU A 5 -5.31 15.96 -7.07
C LEU A 5 -4.97 15.96 -8.57
N ARG A 6 -4.08 16.86 -9.03
CA ARG A 6 -3.58 16.86 -10.41
C ARG A 6 -2.42 15.89 -10.62
N ASN A 7 -1.77 15.43 -9.55
CA ASN A 7 -0.69 14.45 -9.65
C ASN A 7 -1.23 13.09 -10.09
N LYS A 8 -0.74 12.57 -11.22
CA LYS A 8 -1.15 11.28 -11.79
C LYS A 8 -0.97 10.15 -10.76
N LYS A 9 0.16 10.10 -10.03
CA LYS A 9 0.41 9.09 -8.98
C LYS A 9 -0.64 9.17 -7.88
N PHE A 10 -0.93 10.37 -7.38
CA PHE A 10 -1.90 10.56 -6.28
C PHE A 10 -3.32 10.17 -6.69
N ARG A 11 -3.73 10.48 -7.93
CA ARG A 11 -5.02 10.02 -8.48
C ARG A 11 -5.12 8.50 -8.55
N TRP A 12 -4.06 7.83 -9.00
CA TRP A 12 -4.01 6.36 -9.02
C TRP A 12 -4.13 5.76 -7.61
N LEU A 13 -3.51 6.39 -6.60
CA LEU A 13 -3.64 5.95 -5.20
C LEU A 13 -5.08 6.06 -4.69
N ILE A 14 -5.78 7.17 -5.00
CA ILE A 14 -7.18 7.35 -4.60
C ILE A 14 -8.09 6.34 -5.32
N ILE A 15 -7.85 6.08 -6.61
CA ILE A 15 -8.61 5.07 -7.36
C ILE A 15 -8.36 3.68 -6.77
N ALA A 16 -7.10 3.32 -6.52
CA ALA A 16 -6.76 2.04 -5.89
C ALA A 16 -7.39 1.88 -4.51
N LEU A 17 -7.43 2.95 -3.70
CA LEU A 17 -8.12 2.96 -2.42
C LEU A 17 -9.61 2.72 -2.58
N ALA A 18 -10.27 3.48 -3.46
CA ALA A 18 -11.71 3.35 -3.72
C ALA A 18 -12.09 1.94 -4.24
N VAL A 19 -11.21 1.32 -5.04
CA VAL A 19 -11.40 -0.06 -5.52
C VAL A 19 -11.19 -1.08 -4.39
N THR A 20 -10.24 -0.85 -3.48
CA THR A 20 -9.90 -1.82 -2.41
C THR A 20 -10.91 -1.82 -1.26
N ILE A 21 -11.54 -0.68 -0.94
CA ILE A 21 -12.47 -0.58 0.20
C ILE A 21 -13.64 -1.57 0.11
N PRO A 22 -14.35 -1.73 -1.03
CA PRO A 22 -15.41 -2.73 -1.17
C PRO A 22 -14.94 -4.15 -0.88
N PHE A 23 -13.76 -4.56 -1.36
CA PHE A 23 -13.21 -5.89 -1.09
C PHE A 23 -12.89 -6.07 0.40
N LEU A 24 -12.37 -5.03 1.05
CA LEU A 24 -12.08 -5.07 2.48
C LEU A 24 -13.37 -5.22 3.30
N ILE A 25 -14.45 -4.50 2.93
CA ILE A 25 -15.76 -4.65 3.58
C ILE A 25 -16.32 -6.06 3.36
N LEU A 26 -16.24 -6.61 2.15
CA LEU A 26 -16.73 -7.96 1.85
C LEU A 26 -15.97 -9.04 2.64
N SER A 27 -14.65 -8.90 2.74
CA SER A 27 -13.78 -9.79 3.53
C SER A 27 -14.18 -9.81 5.01
N PHE A 28 -14.57 -8.66 5.58
CA PHE A 28 -15.09 -8.58 6.97
C PHE A 28 -16.37 -9.38 7.23
N PHE A 29 -17.17 -9.68 6.20
CA PHE A 29 -18.38 -10.49 6.30
C PHE A 29 -18.17 -11.97 5.95
N ASP A 30 -16.92 -12.43 5.89
CA ASP A 30 -16.52 -13.77 5.41
C ASP A 30 -16.95 -14.06 3.96
N ILE A 31 -17.37 -13.03 3.21
CA ILE A 31 -17.72 -13.14 1.78
C ILE A 31 -16.44 -12.92 0.98
N HIS A 32 -15.74 -14.02 0.74
CA HIS A 32 -14.52 -14.02 -0.07
C HIS A 32 -14.89 -14.16 -1.55
N ALA A 33 -14.32 -13.32 -2.43
CA ALA A 33 -14.47 -13.57 -3.86
C ALA A 33 -13.63 -14.79 -4.27
N TYR A 34 -13.74 -15.21 -5.53
CA TYR A 34 -12.90 -16.29 -6.04
C TYR A 34 -11.42 -15.89 -5.92
N LEU A 35 -10.64 -16.65 -5.13
CA LEU A 35 -9.22 -16.42 -4.86
C LEU A 35 -8.38 -16.12 -6.11
N TRP A 36 -8.78 -16.69 -7.24
CA TRP A 36 -8.14 -16.57 -8.55
C TRP A 36 -8.25 -15.17 -9.17
N ILE A 37 -9.22 -14.36 -8.71
CA ILE A 37 -9.47 -13.00 -9.19
C ILE A 37 -8.82 -11.97 -8.25
N GLU A 38 -8.97 -12.16 -6.94
CA GLU A 38 -8.43 -11.24 -5.92
C GLU A 38 -6.89 -11.21 -5.91
N LEU A 39 -6.27 -12.39 -5.95
CA LEU A 39 -4.83 -12.54 -5.83
C LEU A 39 -4.03 -11.79 -6.92
N PRO A 40 -4.31 -11.93 -8.23
CA PRO A 40 -3.59 -11.17 -9.25
C PRO A 40 -3.82 -9.66 -9.17
N ILE A 41 -5.02 -9.20 -8.77
CA ILE A 41 -5.33 -7.77 -8.63
C ILE A 41 -4.53 -7.18 -7.47
N PHE A 42 -4.56 -7.82 -6.31
CA PHE A 42 -3.85 -7.34 -5.13
C PHE A 42 -2.33 -7.40 -5.30
N LEU A 43 -1.82 -8.46 -5.92
CA LEU A 43 -0.39 -8.56 -6.21
C LEU A 43 0.05 -7.48 -7.20
N ALA A 44 -0.76 -7.18 -8.23
CA ALA A 44 -0.49 -6.09 -9.16
C ALA A 44 -0.46 -4.73 -8.46
N ILE A 45 -1.38 -4.46 -7.52
CA ILE A 45 -1.39 -3.21 -6.76
C ILE A 45 -0.16 -3.10 -5.84
N ILE A 46 0.16 -4.17 -5.10
CA ILE A 46 1.36 -4.21 -4.23
C ILE A 46 2.62 -3.97 -5.06
N ILE A 47 2.73 -4.56 -6.25
CA ILE A 47 3.89 -4.36 -7.11
C ILE A 47 3.91 -2.93 -7.70
N LEU A 48 2.80 -2.43 -8.23
CA LEU A 48 2.77 -1.12 -8.89
C LEU A 48 2.94 0.04 -7.91
N VAL A 49 2.29 -0.03 -6.75
CA VAL A 49 2.30 1.03 -5.73
C VAL A 49 3.43 0.82 -4.74
N GLY A 50 3.62 -0.41 -4.29
CA GLY A 50 4.56 -0.78 -3.24
C GLY A 50 6.00 -0.99 -3.70
N ARG A 51 6.33 -0.98 -5.01
CA ARG A 51 7.70 -1.20 -5.49
C ARG A 51 8.75 -0.34 -4.78
N LYS A 52 8.46 0.95 -4.56
CA LYS A 52 9.38 1.86 -3.86
C LYS A 52 9.59 1.43 -2.40
N ILE A 53 8.51 1.09 -1.71
CA ILE A 53 8.47 0.68 -0.30
C ILE A 53 9.15 -0.68 -0.11
N PHE A 54 8.91 -1.63 -1.02
CA PHE A 54 9.51 -2.96 -0.96
C PHE A 54 11.02 -2.90 -1.22
N LEU A 55 11.45 -2.10 -2.20
CA LEU A 55 12.89 -1.92 -2.49
C LEU A 55 13.62 -1.16 -1.36
N SER A 56 13.01 -0.12 -0.79
CA SER A 56 13.60 0.63 0.34
C SER A 56 13.60 -0.23 1.62
N GLY A 57 12.53 -0.99 1.80
CA GLY A 57 12.29 -1.93 2.88
C GLY A 57 13.30 -3.07 2.91
N LEU A 58 13.48 -3.76 1.79
CA LEU A 58 14.46 -4.84 1.63
C LEU A 58 15.90 -4.35 1.87
N LYS A 59 16.26 -3.16 1.36
CA LYS A 59 17.56 -2.52 1.65
C LYS A 59 17.73 -2.19 3.14
N SER A 60 16.66 -1.81 3.82
CA SER A 60 16.68 -1.47 5.26
C SER A 60 16.73 -2.72 6.13
N LEU A 61 16.10 -3.81 5.70
CA LEU A 61 16.15 -5.14 6.30
C LEU A 61 17.58 -5.68 6.29
N ILE A 62 18.26 -5.63 5.12
CA ILE A 62 19.66 -6.07 4.98
C ILE A 62 20.60 -5.22 5.84
N LYS A 63 20.30 -3.92 6.01
CA LYS A 63 21.10 -3.01 6.85
C LYS A 63 20.72 -3.02 8.33
N LEU A 64 19.74 -3.84 8.75
CA LEU A 64 19.21 -3.93 10.12
C LEU A 64 18.91 -2.55 10.75
N ARG A 65 18.38 -1.61 9.94
CA ARG A 65 18.03 -0.26 10.41
C ARG A 65 16.59 -0.23 10.93
N PHE A 66 16.42 -0.68 12.17
CA PHE A 66 15.11 -0.76 12.84
C PHE A 66 14.38 0.59 13.01
N SER A 67 15.10 1.72 12.96
CA SER A 67 14.51 3.06 13.05
C SER A 67 13.90 3.58 11.73
N ASN A 68 13.86 2.77 10.67
CA ASN A 68 13.33 3.17 9.37
C ASN A 68 11.87 2.71 9.24
N ILE A 69 10.93 3.63 8.97
CA ILE A 69 9.52 3.28 8.75
C ILE A 69 9.32 2.29 7.59
N ASN A 70 10.23 2.29 6.59
CA ASN A 70 10.21 1.31 5.51
C ASN A 70 10.49 -0.13 5.99
N PHE A 71 11.28 -0.29 7.06
CA PHE A 71 11.50 -1.59 7.69
C PHE A 71 10.22 -2.10 8.36
N LEU A 72 9.56 -1.25 9.16
CA LEU A 72 8.27 -1.58 9.79
C LEU A 72 7.21 -1.95 8.74
N MET A 73 7.11 -1.15 7.67
CA MET A 73 6.22 -1.41 6.52
C MET A 73 6.50 -2.77 5.87
N THR A 74 7.77 -3.17 5.75
CA THR A 74 8.14 -4.47 5.17
C THR A 74 7.69 -5.63 6.04
N ILE A 75 7.85 -5.52 7.35
CA ILE A 75 7.37 -6.54 8.30
C ILE A 75 5.84 -6.64 8.23
N ALA A 76 5.14 -5.51 8.21
CA ALA A 76 3.68 -5.50 8.13
C ALA A 76 3.18 -6.19 6.85
N ILE A 77 3.76 -5.86 5.69
CA ILE A 77 3.42 -6.50 4.41
C ILE A 77 3.77 -7.98 4.42
N ALA A 78 4.94 -8.36 4.94
CA ALA A 78 5.36 -9.75 5.03
C ALA A 78 4.44 -10.58 5.96
N GLY A 79 4.00 -10.00 7.08
CA GLY A 79 3.05 -10.63 8.00
C GLY A 79 1.69 -10.85 7.35
N ALA A 80 1.16 -9.83 6.67
CA ALA A 80 -0.10 -9.94 5.93
C ALA A 80 -0.03 -11.01 4.82
N LEU A 81 1.08 -11.07 4.07
CA LEU A 81 1.30 -12.12 3.07
C LEU A 81 1.43 -13.51 3.70
N TYR A 82 2.10 -13.64 4.85
CA TYR A 82 2.24 -14.90 5.58
C TYR A 82 0.89 -15.44 6.07
N LEU A 83 0.02 -14.54 6.54
CA LEU A 83 -1.34 -14.86 6.97
C LEU A 83 -2.34 -15.00 5.81
N ARG A 84 -1.89 -14.86 4.56
CA ARG A 84 -2.73 -14.86 3.34
C ARG A 84 -3.80 -13.77 3.32
N GLN A 85 -3.56 -12.66 4.02
CA GLN A 85 -4.44 -11.49 4.05
C GLN A 85 -3.93 -10.45 3.05
N PHE A 86 -4.29 -10.65 1.77
CA PHE A 86 -3.76 -9.83 0.68
C PHE A 86 -4.38 -8.43 0.66
N GLU A 87 -5.63 -8.31 1.09
CA GLU A 87 -6.38 -7.06 1.21
C GLU A 87 -5.69 -6.13 2.21
N GLU A 88 -5.24 -6.68 3.34
CA GLU A 88 -4.53 -5.95 4.39
C GLU A 88 -3.17 -5.43 3.89
N ALA A 89 -2.41 -6.26 3.16
CA ALA A 89 -1.15 -5.85 2.58
C ALA A 89 -1.33 -4.66 1.60
N VAL A 90 -2.39 -4.71 0.78
CA VAL A 90 -2.71 -3.66 -0.19
C VAL A 90 -3.10 -2.36 0.51
N ILE A 91 -4.01 -2.41 1.49
CA ILE A 91 -4.47 -1.19 2.17
C ILE A 91 -3.33 -0.48 2.91
N ILE A 92 -2.43 -1.24 3.55
CA ILE A 92 -1.24 -0.69 4.22
C ILE A 92 -0.35 0.07 3.23
N VAL A 93 -0.06 -0.54 2.07
CA VAL A 93 0.77 0.06 1.00
C VAL A 93 0.13 1.34 0.44
N ILE A 94 -1.19 1.32 0.21
CA ILE A 94 -1.93 2.46 -0.33
C ILE A 94 -1.93 3.62 0.66
N LEU A 95 -2.33 3.38 1.91
CA LEU A 95 -2.43 4.43 2.93
C LEU A 95 -1.08 5.06 3.23
N PHE A 96 -0.02 4.25 3.33
CA PHE A 96 1.34 4.78 3.48
C PHE A 96 1.76 5.64 2.29
N SER A 97 1.48 5.21 1.06
CA SER A 97 1.81 5.98 -0.14
C SER A 97 1.04 7.30 -0.25
N ILE A 98 -0.21 7.32 0.24
CA ILE A 98 -1.01 8.54 0.36
C ILE A 98 -0.38 9.47 1.39
N GLY A 99 -0.03 8.96 2.57
CA GLY A 99 0.67 9.72 3.61
C GLY A 99 1.97 10.36 3.12
N GLU A 100 2.83 9.58 2.45
CA GLU A 100 4.08 10.07 1.84
C GLU A 100 3.81 11.21 0.84
N SER A 101 2.76 11.07 0.01
CA SER A 101 2.38 12.08 -0.98
C SER A 101 1.85 13.37 -0.32
N LEU A 102 1.15 13.25 0.81
CA LEU A 102 0.65 14.39 1.58
C LEU A 102 1.80 15.11 2.30
N GLU A 103 2.74 14.36 2.89
CA GLU A 103 3.95 14.90 3.52
C GLU A 103 4.80 15.67 2.50
N GLU A 104 5.07 15.09 1.33
CA GLU A 104 5.82 15.74 0.26
C GLU A 104 5.12 17.04 -0.21
N PHE A 105 3.80 17.05 -0.28
CA PHE A 105 3.04 18.27 -0.59
C PHE A 105 3.15 19.32 0.51
N GLY A 106 3.10 18.92 1.78
CA GLY A 106 3.27 19.80 2.93
C GLY A 106 4.64 20.49 2.91
N ILE A 107 5.70 19.72 2.68
CA ILE A 107 7.08 20.23 2.60
C ILE A 107 7.24 21.23 1.43
N LYS A 108 6.66 20.95 0.25
CA LYS A 108 6.74 21.86 -0.92
C LYS A 108 6.00 23.18 -0.75
N ARG A 109 5.10 23.28 0.24
CA ARG A 109 4.28 24.46 0.51
C ARG A 109 4.72 25.22 1.77
N SER A 110 5.74 24.73 2.47
CA SER A 110 6.38 25.42 3.59
C SER A 110 7.57 26.23 3.11
#